data_AF-A0A3D2KAY1-F1
#
_entry.id   AF-A0A3D2KAY1-F1
#
_cell.length_a   1.000
_cell.length_b   1.000
_cell.length_c   1.000
_cell.angle_alpha   90.00
_cell.angle_beta   90.00
_cell.angle_gamma   90.00
#
_symmetry.space_group_name_H-M   'P 1'
#
loop_
_entity.id
_entity.type
_entity.pdbx_description
1 polymer ?
#
loop_
_entity_poly.entity_id
_entity_poly.type
_entity_poly.pdbx_seq_one_letter_code
_entity_poly.pdbx_strand_id
1 'polypeptide(L)' 'MDLFDYTGNANQVKPLAERMRPRTLDEFIGQKHIVGEGTLLRRAIAADRLGSCIFYGVPGSGKTSLANI' A
#
# COMPACT_ATOMS: atom_id res chain seq x y z
N MET A 1 -10.30 31.59 14.18
CA MET A 1 -9.83 30.21 14.02
C MET A 1 -10.92 29.33 14.56
N ASP A 2 -11.74 28.83 13.64
CA ASP A 2 -12.85 27.92 13.90
C ASP A 2 -12.31 26.51 14.13
N LEU A 3 -13.02 25.71 14.93
CA LEU A 3 -12.68 24.33 15.29
C LEU A 3 -12.48 23.44 14.04
N PHE A 4 -13.13 23.79 12.93
CA PHE A 4 -13.05 23.09 11.66
C PHE A 4 -11.88 23.52 10.76
N ASP A 5 -11.23 24.65 11.04
CA ASP A 5 -10.04 25.12 10.30
C ASP A 5 -8.85 24.17 10.48
N TYR A 6 -8.83 23.38 11.56
CA TYR A 6 -7.77 22.39 11.85
C TYR A 6 -7.79 21.18 10.90
N THR A 7 -8.88 20.98 10.14
CA THR A 7 -8.97 19.89 9.15
C THR A 7 -8.23 20.20 7.84
N GLY A 8 -7.83 21.46 7.62
CA GLY A 8 -7.08 21.89 6.43
C GLY A 8 -5.68 21.29 6.30
N ASN A 9 -5.13 20.71 7.38
CA ASN A 9 -3.80 20.09 7.40
C ASN A 9 -3.87 18.58 7.67
N ALA A 10 -4.83 17.88 7.04
CA ALA A 10 -5.06 16.45 7.21
C ALA A 10 -3.79 15.58 7.05
N ASN A 11 -2.79 16.04 6.30
CA ASN A 11 -1.53 15.32 6.12
C ASN A 11 -0.56 15.45 7.32
N GLN A 12 -0.67 16.49 8.15
CA GLN A 12 0.08 16.60 9.41
C GLN A 12 -0.55 15.77 10.53
N VAL A 13 -1.88 15.59 10.50
CA VAL A 13 -2.64 14.86 11.53
C VAL A 13 -2.60 13.34 11.33
N LYS A 14 -2.29 12.86 10.11
CA LYS A 14 -2.21 11.42 9.82
C LYS A 14 -1.05 10.72 10.56
N PRO A 15 -1.26 9.50 11.10
CA PRO A 15 -0.18 8.70 11.67
C PRO A 15 0.98 8.47 10.69
N LEU A 16 2.21 8.35 11.21
CA LEU A 16 3.39 8.11 10.37
C LEU A 16 3.22 6.87 9.48
N ALA A 17 2.68 5.78 10.01
CA ALA A 17 2.45 4.55 9.26
C ALA A 17 1.56 4.75 8.01
N GLU A 18 0.56 5.62 8.11
CA GLU A 18 -0.33 5.94 6.99
C GLU A 18 0.38 6.82 5.96
N ARG A 19 1.20 7.77 6.42
CA ARG A 19 1.99 8.66 5.55
C ARG A 19 3.11 7.94 4.81
N MET A 20 3.68 6.90 5.42
CA MET A 20 4.73 6.05 4.87
C MET A 20 4.18 4.87 4.04
N ARG A 21 2.85 4.76 3.87
CA ARG A 21 2.27 3.68 3.06
C ARG A 21 2.73 3.85 1.61
N PRO A 22 3.28 2.80 0.97
CA PRO A 22 3.68 2.85 -0.42
C PRO A 22 2.48 3.11 -1.33
N ARG A 23 2.70 3.92 -2.37
CA ARG A 23 1.69 4.30 -3.37
C ARG A 23 1.82 3.50 -4.67
N THR A 24 2.97 2.90 -4.88
CA THR A 24 3.29 2.10 -6.06
C THR A 24 3.97 0.80 -5.63
N LEU A 25 3.94 -0.22 -6.50
CA LEU A 25 4.62 -1.50 -6.24
C LEU A 25 6.15 -1.33 -6.14
N ASP A 26 6.70 -0.25 -6.71
CA ASP A 26 8.13 0.06 -6.66
C ASP A 26 8.56 0.66 -5.32
N GLU A 27 7.65 1.36 -4.65
CA GLU A 27 7.86 1.85 -3.28
C GLU A 27 7.72 0.72 -2.23
N PHE A 28 7.20 -0.44 -2.62
CA PHE A 28 6.99 -1.55 -1.71
C PHE A 28 8.32 -2.22 -1.33
N ILE A 29 8.73 -2.05 -0.08
CA ILE A 29 9.99 -2.60 0.43
C ILE A 29 9.77 -4.03 0.92
N GLY A 30 10.58 -4.95 0.38
CA GLY A 30 10.54 -6.37 0.75
C GLY A 30 9.63 -7.20 -0.18
N GLN A 31 9.53 -8.50 0.11
CA GLN A 31 8.72 -9.44 -0.67
C GLN A 31 8.97 -9.44 -2.20
N LYS A 32 10.21 -9.17 -2.65
CA LYS A 32 10.57 -9.17 -4.08
C LYS A 32 10.23 -10.48 -4.82
N HIS A 33 10.16 -11.60 -4.11
CA HIS A 33 9.74 -12.88 -4.67
C HIS A 33 8.25 -12.91 -5.08
N ILE A 34 7.42 -12.01 -4.54
CA ILE A 34 5.99 -11.88 -4.86
C ILE A 34 5.72 -10.63 -5.68
N VAL A 35 6.30 -9.48 -5.32
CA VAL A 35 6.01 -8.18 -5.98
C VAL A 35 7.14 -7.65 -6.86
N GLY A 36 8.23 -8.40 -7.00
CA GLY A 36 9.34 -8.02 -7.86
C GLY A 36 9.00 -8.09 -9.33
N GLU A 37 9.85 -7.49 -10.16
CA GLU A 37 9.67 -7.54 -11.61
C GLU A 37 9.63 -8.99 -12.12
N GLY A 38 8.71 -9.25 -13.04
CA GLY A 38 8.54 -10.58 -13.61
C GLY A 38 7.88 -11.60 -12.67
N THR A 39 7.44 -11.27 -11.46
CA THR A 39 6.65 -12.21 -10.66
C THR A 39 5.22 -12.33 -11.22
N LEU A 40 4.54 -13.44 -10.90
CA LEU A 40 3.16 -13.66 -11.33
C LEU A 40 2.22 -12.56 -10.86
N LEU A 41 2.31 -12.17 -9.58
CA LEU A 41 1.44 -11.15 -9.00
C LEU A 41 1.67 -9.79 -9.66
N ARG A 42 2.92 -9.36 -9.83
CA ARG A 42 3.22 -8.08 -10.48
C ARG A 42 2.75 -8.04 -11.93
N ARG A 43 2.90 -9.14 -12.68
CA ARG A 43 2.37 -9.26 -14.05
C ARG A 43 0.83 -9.24 -14.07
N ALA A 44 0.17 -9.92 -13.13
CA ALA A 44 -1.29 -9.95 -13.05
C ALA A 44 -1.88 -8.58 -12.71
N ILE A 45 -1.25 -7.83 -11.79
CA ILE A 45 -1.61 -6.45 -11.46
C ILE A 45 -1.39 -5.54 -12.67
N ALA A 46 -0.21 -5.61 -13.31
CA ALA A 46 0.11 -4.77 -14.47
C ALA A 46 -0.78 -5.04 -15.70
N ALA A 47 -1.28 -6.27 -15.84
CA ALA A 47 -2.21 -6.66 -16.90
C ALA A 47 -3.69 -6.46 -16.54
N ASP A 48 -3.99 -5.91 -15.36
CA ASP A 48 -5.36 -5.75 -14.82
C ASP A 48 -6.19 -7.04 -14.85
N ARG A 49 -5.53 -8.17 -14.54
CA ARG A 49 -6.11 -9.53 -14.54
C ARG A 49 -6.10 -10.16 -13.15
N LEU A 50 -6.01 -9.34 -12.12
CA LEU A 50 -5.98 -9.83 -10.75
C LEU A 50 -7.40 -10.25 -10.32
N GLY A 51 -7.60 -11.54 -10.07
CA GLY A 51 -8.83 -12.06 -9.46
C GLY A 51 -8.85 -11.87 -7.93
N SER A 52 -9.84 -12.45 -7.26
CA SER A 52 -9.90 -12.46 -5.79
C SER A 52 -8.65 -13.11 -5.19
N CYS A 53 -7.95 -12.38 -4.32
CA CYS A 53 -6.70 -12.81 -3.69
C CYS A 53 -6.81 -12.75 -2.17
N ILE A 54 -6.16 -13.69 -1.48
CA ILE A 54 -6.03 -13.68 -0.02
C ILE A 54 -4.58 -13.39 0.33
N PHE A 55 -4.32 -12.25 0.98
CA PHE A 55 -3.00 -11.91 1.51
C PHE A 55 -2.88 -12.38 2.96
N TYR A 56 -1.97 -13.31 3.24
CA TYR A 56 -1.72 -13.87 4.57
C TYR A 56 -0.26 -13.65 5.03
N GLY A 57 -0.05 -13.47 6.33
CA GLY A 57 1.29 -13.30 6.91
C GLY A 57 1.27 -12.52 8.23
N VAL A 58 2.44 -12.41 8.86
CA VAL A 58 2.65 -11.73 10.15
C VAL A 58 2.17 -10.26 10.17
N PRO A 59 1.76 -9.71 11.31
CA PRO A 59 1.34 -8.30 11.40
C PRO A 59 2.45 -7.36 10.90
N GLY A 60 2.07 -6.27 10.23
CA GLY A 60 3.03 -5.29 9.69
C GLY A 60 3.73 -5.70 8.39
N SER A 61 3.47 -6.89 7.81
CA SER A 61 4.12 -7.33 6.57
C SER A 61 3.68 -6.60 5.28
N GLY A 62 2.84 -5.57 5.37
CA GLY A 62 2.43 -4.76 4.21
C GLY A 62 1.24 -5.29 3.41
N LYS A 63 0.49 -6.29 3.89
CA LYS A 63 -0.69 -6.86 3.21
C LYS A 63 -1.75 -5.81 2.84
N THR A 64 -2.12 -4.97 3.80
CA THR A 64 -3.11 -3.89 3.59
C THR A 64 -2.58 -2.84 2.63
N SER A 65 -1.27 -2.57 2.66
CA SER A 65 -0.65 -1.65 1.71
C SER A 65 -0.67 -2.24 0.31
N LEU A 66 -0.39 -3.54 0.16
CA LEU A 66 -0.40 -4.23 -1.13
C LEU A 66 -1.81 -4.32 -1.74
N ALA A 67 -2.86 -4.39 -0.92
CA ALA A 67 -4.24 -4.40 -1.38
C ALA A 67 -4.75 -3.02 -1.86
N ASN A 68 -4.05 -1.93 -1.50
CA ASN A 68 -4.44 -0.55 -1.85
C ASN A 68 -3.67 0.02 -3.05
N ILE A 69 -2.60 -0.65 -3.48
CA ILE A 69 -1.79 -0.29 -4.66
C ILE A 69 -2.39 -0.97 -5.88
#